data_AF-A0A6N7PJ13-F1
#
_entry.id   AF-A0A6N7PJ13-F1
#
_cell.length_a   1.000
_cell.length_b   1.000
_cell.length_c   1.000
_cell.angle_alpha   90.00
_cell.angle_beta   90.00
_cell.angle_gamma   90.00
#
_symmetry.space_group_name_H-M   'P 1'
#
loop_
_entity.id
_entity.type
_entity.pdbx_description
1 polymer ?
#
loop_
_entity_poly.entity_id
_entity_poly.type
_entity_poly.pdbx_seq_one_letter_code
_entity_poly.pdbx_strand_id
1 'polypeptide(L)'
;MVPILINIILIDFFYQLHIGVLVHAIILMTGAIYLLMQCRTSLVNFFFRTLPATLSNRNTYLLRAVVILLPLILLATYTYPDKHPQFTGKYKVSHLMVNGIPVAAHSTKDSVLTTVYMDWQDDFVLEFNHYNNRYIGTYRYDPATDSLHVQWRYPRAFKTPFSSSLKKGATKGDYLFVGRMGEDILEMKLEKYQDVK
;
A
#
# COMPACT_ATOMS: atom_id res chain seq x y z
N MET A 1 -4.69 0.34 22.93
CA MET A 1 -3.67 1.40 22.94
C MET A 1 -2.24 0.85 22.91
N VAL A 2 -1.82 -0.05 23.82
CA VAL A 2 -0.46 -0.65 23.79
C VAL A 2 -0.08 -1.34 22.48
N PRO A 3 -0.96 -2.16 21.86
CA PRO A 3 -0.59 -2.83 20.60
C PRO A 3 -0.36 -1.84 19.47
N ILE A 4 -1.12 -0.72 19.48
CA ILE A 4 -1.02 0.36 18.49
C ILE A 4 0.28 1.14 18.70
N LEU A 5 0.63 1.49 19.95
CA LEU A 5 1.88 2.17 20.28
C LEU A 5 3.13 1.32 19.98
N ILE A 6 3.07 0.01 20.26
CA ILE A 6 4.11 -0.95 19.88
C ILE A 6 4.28 -0.98 18.36
N ASN A 7 3.17 -1.03 17.62
CA ASN A 7 3.19 -1.06 16.16
C ASN A 7 3.81 0.22 15.57
N ILE A 8 3.46 1.39 16.13
CA ILE A 8 4.04 2.68 15.73
C ILE A 8 5.56 2.72 15.99
N ILE A 9 6.03 2.26 17.15
CA ILE A 9 7.46 2.23 17.46
C ILE A 9 8.22 1.25 16.56
N LEU A 10 7.61 0.10 16.23
CA LEU A 10 8.18 -0.85 15.29
C LEU A 10 8.30 -0.25 13.89
N ILE A 11 7.27 0.44 13.40
CA ILE A 11 7.31 1.14 12.11
C ILE A 11 8.40 2.22 12.14
N ASP A 12 8.44 3.07 13.17
CA ASP A 12 9.44 4.14 13.27
C ASP A 12 10.88 3.60 13.31
N PHE A 13 11.10 2.47 13.98
CA PHE A 13 12.40 1.79 14.04
C PHE A 13 12.79 1.14 12.71
N PHE A 14 11.87 0.41 12.06
CA PHE A 14 12.15 -0.28 10.80
C PHE A 14 12.33 0.68 9.63
N TYR A 15 11.64 1.83 9.63
CA TYR A 15 11.70 2.82 8.55
C TYR A 15 12.72 3.95 8.78
N GLN A 16 13.57 3.86 9.82
CA GLN A 16 14.61 4.85 10.16
C GLN A 16 14.08 6.30 10.15
N LEU A 17 12.87 6.49 10.67
CA LEU A 17 12.25 7.81 10.74
C LEU A 17 13.01 8.73 11.70
N HIS A 18 12.85 10.05 11.50
CA HIS A 18 13.60 11.08 12.21
C HIS A 18 13.59 10.87 13.74
N ILE A 19 14.78 10.91 14.37
CA ILE A 19 15.01 10.58 15.80
C ILE A 19 14.04 11.26 16.77
N GLY A 20 13.60 12.48 16.47
CA GLY A 20 12.63 13.20 17.30
C GLY A 20 11.27 12.51 17.45
N VAL A 21 10.81 11.79 16.41
CA VAL A 21 9.52 11.07 16.42
C VAL A 21 9.63 9.82 17.29
N LEU A 22 10.74 9.09 17.18
CA LEU A 22 11.04 7.91 18.00
C LEU A 22 11.05 8.26 19.51
N VAL A 23 11.69 9.38 19.89
CA VAL A 23 11.74 9.82 21.30
C VAL A 23 10.34 10.15 21.83
N HIS A 24 9.50 10.83 21.03
CA HIS A 24 8.11 11.10 21.41
C HIS A 24 7.31 9.81 21.60
N ALA A 25 7.47 8.84 20.70
CA ALA A 25 6.79 7.55 20.78
C ALA A 25 7.21 6.76 22.03
N ILE A 26 8.50 6.77 22.39
CA ILE A 26 9.03 6.12 23.60
C ILE A 26 8.46 6.78 24.88
N ILE A 27 8.40 8.12 24.93
CA ILE A 27 7.83 8.85 26.07
C ILE A 27 6.34 8.52 26.24
N LEU A 28 5.57 8.55 25.14
CA LEU A 28 4.15 8.16 25.14
C LEU A 28 3.95 6.71 25.56
N MET A 29 4.80 5.80 25.10
CA MET A 29 4.73 4.39 25.48
C MET A 29 5.05 4.20 26.97
N THR A 30 6.05 4.91 27.49
CA THR A 30 6.40 4.87 28.92
C THR A 30 5.25 5.40 29.77
N GLY A 31 4.62 6.51 29.36
CA GLY A 31 3.44 7.06 30.03
C GLY A 31 2.24 6.11 29.98
N ALA A 32 2.00 5.46 28.84
CA ALA A 32 0.93 4.46 28.71
C ALA A 32 1.18 3.23 29.60
N ILE A 33 2.42 2.73 29.67
CA ILE A 33 2.81 1.63 30.56
C ILE A 33 2.62 2.03 32.02
N TYR A 34 3.06 3.23 32.39
CA TYR A 34 2.91 3.76 33.74
C TYR A 34 1.44 3.83 34.17
N LEU A 35 0.57 4.39 33.31
CA LEU A 35 -0.88 4.44 33.55
C LEU A 35 -1.51 3.04 33.63
N LEU A 36 -1.04 2.09 32.82
CA LEU A 36 -1.51 0.70 32.87
C LEU A 36 -1.05 -0.02 34.13
N MET A 37 0.16 0.25 34.61
CA MET A 37 0.64 -0.27 35.88
C MET A 37 -0.17 0.31 37.05
N GLN A 38 -0.50 1.59 37.00
CA GLN A 38 -1.32 2.25 38.02
C GLN A 38 -2.77 1.75 38.02
N CYS A 39 -3.33 1.49 36.83
CA CYS A 39 -4.65 0.88 36.68
C CYS A 39 -4.63 -0.65 36.76
N ARG A 40 -3.48 -1.30 37.00
CA ARG A 40 -3.32 -2.76 36.94
C ARG A 40 -4.28 -3.47 37.89
N THR A 41 -4.40 -2.98 39.12
CA THR A 41 -5.29 -3.57 40.14
C THR A 41 -6.75 -3.45 39.73
N SER A 42 -7.17 -2.30 39.18
CA SER A 42 -8.53 -2.08 38.70
C SER A 42 -8.84 -2.88 37.43
N LEU A 43 -7.90 -2.98 36.49
CA LEU A 43 -8.03 -3.77 35.26
C LEU A 43 -8.07 -5.27 35.56
N VAL A 44 -7.22 -5.76 36.47
CA VAL A 44 -7.25 -7.15 36.92
C VAL A 44 -8.57 -7.45 37.65
N ASN A 45 -9.03 -6.54 38.51
CA ASN A 45 -10.33 -6.71 39.16
C ASN A 45 -11.50 -6.65 38.15
N PHE A 46 -11.41 -5.81 37.11
CA PHE A 46 -12.41 -5.68 36.05
C PHE A 46 -12.50 -6.94 35.18
N PHE A 47 -11.39 -7.33 34.55
CA PHE A 47 -11.33 -8.47 33.62
C PHE A 47 -11.34 -9.83 34.32
N PHE A 48 -10.87 -9.93 35.57
CA PHE A 48 -10.73 -11.21 36.26
C PHE A 48 -11.65 -11.42 37.47
N ARG A 49 -12.17 -10.36 38.12
CA ARG A 49 -13.00 -10.50 39.33
C ARG A 49 -14.45 -9.99 39.22
N THR A 50 -14.77 -9.05 38.33
CA THR A 50 -16.11 -8.42 38.24
C THR A 50 -16.88 -8.73 36.96
N LEU A 51 -16.41 -9.67 36.13
CA LEU A 51 -17.36 -10.36 35.26
C LEU A 51 -18.40 -11.05 36.16
N PRO A 52 -19.71 -10.89 35.89
CA PRO A 52 -20.74 -11.37 36.78
C PRO A 52 -20.55 -12.88 36.96
N ALA A 53 -20.38 -13.30 38.21
CA ALA A 53 -20.28 -14.70 38.63
C ALA A 53 -21.60 -15.48 38.43
N THR A 54 -22.46 -15.03 37.51
CA THR A 54 -23.73 -15.65 37.14
C THR A 54 -23.61 -16.56 35.92
N LEU A 55 -22.47 -16.56 35.22
CA LEU A 55 -22.17 -17.55 34.20
C LEU A 55 -21.22 -18.61 34.76
N SER A 56 -21.65 -19.88 34.66
CA SER A 56 -20.89 -21.09 34.97
C SER A 56 -19.41 -20.95 34.59
N ASN A 57 -18.50 -21.40 35.48
CA ASN A 57 -17.05 -21.26 35.36
C ASN A 57 -16.50 -21.54 33.94
N ARG A 58 -17.11 -22.48 33.22
CA ARG A 58 -16.74 -22.83 31.83
C ARG A 58 -16.92 -21.69 30.82
N ASN A 59 -17.97 -20.87 30.95
CA ASN A 59 -18.26 -19.77 30.02
C ASN A 59 -17.32 -18.58 30.23
N THR A 60 -16.84 -18.34 31.45
CA THR A 60 -15.88 -17.28 31.75
C THR A 60 -14.52 -17.53 31.10
N TYR A 61 -14.06 -18.79 31.06
CA TYR A 61 -12.83 -19.16 30.34
C TYR A 61 -13.00 -19.03 28.82
N LEU A 62 -14.16 -19.39 28.27
CA LEU A 62 -14.45 -19.21 26.84
C LEU A 62 -14.43 -17.73 26.42
N LEU A 63 -15.04 -16.85 27.22
CA LEU A 63 -15.06 -15.41 26.94
C LEU A 63 -13.64 -14.81 26.94
N ARG A 64 -12.79 -15.23 27.89
CA ARG A 64 -11.37 -14.84 27.92
C ARG A 64 -10.59 -15.35 26.72
N ALA A 65 -10.84 -16.59 26.30
CA ALA A 65 -10.23 -17.16 25.10
C ALA A 65 -10.67 -16.39 23.85
N VAL A 66 -11.94 -16.01 23.72
CA VAL A 66 -12.45 -15.21 22.59
C VAL A 66 -11.79 -13.84 22.51
N VAL A 67 -11.62 -13.12 23.62
CA VAL A 67 -10.97 -11.79 23.62
C VAL A 67 -9.52 -11.85 23.13
N ILE A 68 -8.82 -12.98 23.33
CA ILE A 68 -7.44 -13.19 22.87
C ILE A 68 -7.41 -13.77 21.45
N LEU A 69 -8.26 -14.75 21.16
CA LEU A 69 -8.27 -15.47 19.88
C LEU A 69 -8.88 -14.63 18.76
N LEU A 70 -9.86 -13.77 19.04
CA LEU A 70 -10.50 -12.92 18.02
C LEU A 70 -9.51 -12.02 17.27
N PRO A 71 -8.66 -11.20 17.93
CA PRO A 71 -7.65 -10.44 17.20
C PRO A 71 -6.62 -11.34 16.51
N LEU A 72 -6.31 -12.52 17.07
CA LEU A 72 -5.36 -13.47 16.47
C LEU A 72 -5.90 -14.09 15.18
N ILE A 73 -7.19 -14.44 15.17
CA ILE A 73 -7.90 -14.97 14.00
C ILE A 73 -8.05 -13.87 12.95
N LEU A 74 -8.40 -12.64 13.36
CA LEU A 74 -8.47 -11.50 12.43
C LEU A 74 -7.11 -11.20 11.78
N LEU A 75 -6.01 -11.28 12.53
CA LEU A 75 -4.65 -11.17 11.98
C LEU A 75 -4.29 -12.35 11.07
N ALA A 76 -4.62 -13.58 11.46
CA ALA A 76 -4.30 -14.78 10.69
C ALA A 76 -5.14 -14.89 9.39
N THR A 77 -6.35 -14.35 9.39
CA THR A 77 -7.25 -14.30 8.22
C THR A 77 -7.05 -13.04 7.38
N TYR A 78 -6.27 -12.07 7.87
CA TYR A 78 -5.89 -10.88 7.11
C TYR A 78 -4.93 -11.29 5.99
N THR A 79 -5.49 -11.53 4.82
CA THR A 79 -4.74 -11.73 3.60
C THR A 79 -4.28 -10.37 3.08
N TYR A 80 -2.96 -10.14 3.10
CA TYR A 80 -2.37 -8.97 2.48
C TYR A 80 -2.75 -8.93 1.00
N PRO A 81 -3.41 -7.89 0.50
CA PRO A 81 -3.97 -7.86 -0.84
C PRO A 81 -2.93 -7.43 -1.89
N ASP A 82 -1.69 -7.93 -1.81
CA ASP A 82 -0.75 -7.80 -2.92
C ASP A 82 -0.88 -9.02 -3.81
N LYS A 83 -1.81 -8.94 -4.77
CA LYS A 83 -2.05 -10.02 -5.74
C LYS A 83 -0.92 -10.16 -6.75
N HIS A 84 -0.11 -9.12 -6.91
CA HIS A 84 0.90 -9.04 -7.97
C HIS A 84 2.21 -8.38 -7.48
N PRO A 85 2.89 -8.96 -6.47
CA PRO A 85 4.09 -8.39 -5.86
C PRO A 85 5.25 -8.22 -6.85
N GLN A 86 5.23 -8.95 -7.97
CA GLN A 86 6.21 -8.82 -9.04
C GLN A 86 6.15 -7.46 -9.78
N PHE A 87 5.00 -6.79 -9.76
CA PHE A 87 4.81 -5.50 -10.43
C PHE A 87 4.91 -4.33 -9.45
N THR A 88 4.80 -4.56 -8.15
CA THR A 88 4.87 -3.51 -7.13
C THR A 88 6.19 -2.74 -7.21
N GLY A 89 6.10 -1.41 -7.35
CA GLY A 89 7.23 -0.50 -7.37
C GLY A 89 6.99 0.79 -8.17
N LYS A 90 8.04 1.63 -8.17
CA LYS A 90 8.12 2.87 -8.95
C LYS A 90 8.94 2.63 -10.21
N TYR A 91 8.40 3.05 -11.36
CA TYR A 91 9.02 2.88 -12.66
C TYR A 91 9.20 4.22 -13.35
N LYS A 92 10.40 4.44 -13.88
CA LYS A 92 10.68 5.56 -14.78
C LYS A 92 10.27 5.18 -16.21
N VAL A 93 9.57 6.08 -16.89
CA VAL A 93 9.30 5.95 -18.32
C VAL A 93 10.53 6.46 -19.08
N SER A 94 11.33 5.55 -19.64
CA SER A 94 12.54 5.92 -20.38
C SER A 94 12.28 6.20 -21.86
N HIS A 95 11.26 5.55 -22.42
CA HIS A 95 10.82 5.75 -23.79
C HIS A 95 9.30 5.76 -23.84
N LEU A 96 8.73 6.81 -24.45
CA LEU A 96 7.29 6.96 -24.65
C LEU A 96 7.04 7.24 -26.13
N MET A 97 6.17 6.45 -26.75
CA MET A 97 5.61 6.71 -28.06
C MET A 97 4.09 6.83 -27.96
N VAL A 98 3.53 7.86 -28.59
CA VAL A 98 2.09 8.06 -28.72
C VAL A 98 1.77 8.08 -30.21
N ASN A 99 0.92 7.15 -30.66
CA ASN A 99 0.59 6.95 -32.07
C ASN A 99 1.85 6.81 -32.97
N GLY A 100 2.88 6.12 -32.47
CA GLY A 100 4.15 5.92 -33.16
C GLY A 100 5.09 7.14 -33.18
N ILE A 101 4.72 8.25 -32.54
CA ILE A 101 5.55 9.45 -32.44
C ILE A 101 6.26 9.45 -31.08
N PRO A 102 7.61 9.57 -31.04
CA PRO A 102 8.33 9.65 -29.78
C PRO A 102 8.00 10.95 -29.05
N VAL A 103 7.66 10.84 -27.77
CA VAL A 103 7.33 11.98 -26.90
C VAL A 103 8.32 12.01 -25.75
N ALA A 104 8.98 13.16 -25.57
CA ALA A 104 9.91 13.39 -24.47
C ALA A 104 9.56 14.70 -23.76
N ALA A 105 9.78 14.74 -22.45
CA ALA A 105 9.62 15.95 -21.67
C ALA A 105 10.83 16.86 -21.90
N HIS A 106 10.60 18.11 -22.31
CA HIS A 106 11.65 19.11 -22.52
C HIS A 106 11.64 20.19 -21.44
N SER A 107 10.51 20.38 -20.76
CA SER A 107 10.29 21.36 -19.71
C SER A 107 9.43 20.79 -18.58
N THR A 108 9.60 21.31 -17.36
CA THR A 108 8.83 20.93 -16.16
C THR A 108 7.33 21.22 -16.26
N LYS A 109 6.90 21.97 -17.27
CA LYS A 109 5.49 22.28 -17.55
C LYS A 109 4.84 21.31 -18.55
N ASP A 110 5.62 20.41 -19.15
CA ASP A 110 5.11 19.54 -20.19
C ASP A 110 4.19 18.45 -19.60
N SER A 111 3.10 18.13 -20.29
CA SER A 111 2.18 17.05 -19.89
C SER A 111 2.64 15.70 -20.44
N VAL A 112 3.93 15.39 -20.28
CA VAL A 112 4.53 14.13 -20.73
C VAL A 112 4.59 13.17 -19.56
N LEU A 113 4.22 11.91 -19.81
CA LEU A 113 4.27 10.85 -18.80
C LEU A 113 5.74 10.54 -18.46
N THR A 114 6.11 10.65 -17.18
CA THR A 114 7.49 10.44 -16.73
C THR A 114 7.62 9.23 -15.82
N THR A 115 6.59 8.94 -15.02
CA THR A 115 6.65 7.92 -13.98
C THR A 115 5.35 7.12 -13.93
N VAL A 116 5.51 5.80 -13.73
CA VAL A 116 4.40 4.88 -13.46
C VAL A 116 4.63 4.25 -12.11
N TYR A 117 3.61 4.25 -11.25
CA TYR A 117 3.61 3.52 -10.00
C TYR A 117 2.60 2.38 -10.09
N MET A 118 3.05 1.20 -9.68
CA MET A 118 2.20 0.04 -9.43
C MET A 118 2.33 -0.27 -7.95
N ASP A 119 1.26 -0.12 -7.20
CA ASP A 119 1.29 -0.18 -5.73
C ASP A 119 0.29 -1.20 -5.19
N TRP A 120 0.31 -1.38 -3.87
CA TRP A 120 -0.59 -2.24 -3.13
C TRP A 120 -2.06 -1.93 -3.45
N GLN A 121 -2.92 -2.95 -3.33
CA GLN A 121 -4.35 -2.90 -3.69
C GLN A 121 -4.63 -2.73 -5.19
N ASP A 122 -3.70 -3.20 -6.02
CA ASP A 122 -3.79 -3.13 -7.48
C ASP A 122 -3.88 -1.66 -7.98
N ASP A 123 -3.20 -0.74 -7.31
CA ASP A 123 -3.20 0.68 -7.67
C ASP A 123 -2.23 0.94 -8.84
N PHE A 124 -2.71 1.71 -9.82
CA PHE A 124 -1.96 2.12 -11.00
C PHE A 124 -1.97 3.64 -11.12
N VAL A 125 -0.79 4.25 -11.03
CA VAL A 125 -0.65 5.71 -11.07
C VAL A 125 0.23 6.11 -12.24
N LEU A 126 -0.30 6.98 -13.09
CA LEU A 126 0.44 7.69 -14.11
C LEU A 126 0.78 9.08 -13.58
N GLU A 127 2.06 9.38 -13.47
CA GLU A 127 2.56 10.69 -13.07
C GLU A 127 3.23 11.37 -14.25
N PHE A 128 2.72 12.56 -14.58
CA PHE A 128 3.23 13.38 -15.66
C PHE A 128 4.25 14.39 -15.12
N ASN A 129 5.06 14.97 -16.00
CA ASN A 129 6.15 15.87 -15.61
C ASN A 129 5.66 17.08 -14.78
N HIS A 130 4.43 17.54 -15.01
CA HIS A 130 3.81 18.57 -14.18
C HIS A 130 3.23 17.98 -12.88
N TYR A 131 3.62 18.53 -11.73
CA TYR A 131 3.29 18.03 -10.38
C TYR A 131 1.78 17.84 -10.07
N ASN A 132 0.89 18.47 -10.83
CA ASN A 132 -0.56 18.45 -10.60
C ASN A 132 -1.29 17.47 -11.53
N ASN A 133 -0.56 16.84 -12.46
CA ASN A 133 -1.12 15.93 -13.44
C ASN A 133 -0.77 14.50 -13.03
N ARG A 134 -1.73 13.84 -12.40
CA ARG A 134 -1.63 12.42 -12.02
C ARG A 134 -2.94 11.73 -12.33
N TYR A 135 -2.86 10.55 -12.95
CA TYR A 135 -4.03 9.69 -13.12
C TYR A 135 -3.88 8.49 -12.21
N ILE A 136 -4.91 8.19 -11.44
CA ILE A 136 -4.90 7.12 -10.44
C ILE A 136 -6.05 6.19 -10.77
N GLY A 137 -5.76 4.91 -10.94
CA GLY A 137 -6.74 3.88 -11.21
C GLY A 137 -6.43 2.59 -10.47
N THR A 138 -7.33 1.63 -10.63
CA THR A 138 -7.12 0.25 -10.18
C THR A 138 -6.89 -0.61 -11.42
N TYR A 139 -5.81 -1.39 -11.43
CA TYR A 139 -5.52 -2.31 -12.53
C TYR A 139 -6.07 -3.71 -12.26
N ARG A 140 -6.31 -4.44 -13.34
CA ARG A 140 -6.58 -5.88 -13.34
C ARG A 140 -5.64 -6.52 -14.35
N TYR A 141 -4.85 -7.47 -13.89
CA TYR A 141 -3.90 -8.20 -14.73
C TYR A 141 -4.41 -9.62 -14.99
N ASP A 142 -4.42 -10.01 -16.26
CA ASP A 142 -4.72 -11.36 -16.71
C ASP A 142 -3.42 -12.08 -17.12
N PRO A 143 -2.94 -13.05 -16.33
CA PRO A 143 -1.71 -13.78 -16.64
C PRO A 143 -1.82 -14.69 -17.86
N ALA A 144 -3.03 -15.01 -18.35
CA ALA A 144 -3.20 -15.86 -19.53
C ALA A 144 -2.93 -15.10 -20.84
N THR A 145 -3.17 -13.78 -20.84
CA THR A 145 -3.06 -12.93 -22.03
C THR A 145 -2.00 -11.84 -21.88
N ASP A 146 -1.33 -11.77 -20.72
CA ASP A 146 -0.47 -10.66 -20.31
C ASP A 146 -1.16 -9.30 -20.44
N SER A 147 -2.50 -9.27 -20.32
CA SER A 147 -3.27 -8.04 -20.44
C SER A 147 -3.41 -7.33 -19.09
N LEU A 148 -3.28 -6.01 -19.13
CA LEU A 148 -3.48 -5.13 -18.01
C LEU A 148 -4.52 -4.08 -18.38
N HIS A 149 -5.62 -4.07 -17.63
CA HIS A 149 -6.73 -3.15 -17.79
C HIS A 149 -6.79 -2.22 -16.59
N VAL A 150 -6.90 -0.91 -16.80
CA VAL A 150 -6.98 0.08 -15.72
C VAL A 150 -8.31 0.79 -15.73
N GLN A 151 -8.95 0.84 -14.56
CA GLN A 151 -10.13 1.65 -14.32
C GLN A 151 -9.73 2.89 -13.51
N TRP A 152 -9.85 4.07 -14.13
CA TRP A 152 -9.46 5.33 -13.51
C TRP A 152 -10.45 5.78 -12.44
N ARG A 153 -9.91 6.26 -11.31
CA ARG A 153 -10.63 6.84 -10.18
C ARG A 153 -10.37 8.35 -10.08
N TYR A 154 -9.20 8.82 -10.53
CA TYR A 154 -8.81 10.23 -10.56
C TYR A 154 -8.04 10.56 -11.85
N PRO A 155 -8.25 11.75 -12.46
CA PRO A 155 -9.28 12.73 -12.12
C PRO A 155 -10.70 12.20 -12.43
N ARG A 156 -11.70 12.57 -11.63
CA ARG A 156 -13.06 11.97 -11.71
C ARG A 156 -13.73 12.09 -13.09
N ALA A 157 -13.36 13.12 -13.86
CA ALA A 157 -13.88 13.35 -15.21
C ALA A 157 -13.24 12.42 -16.26
N PHE A 158 -12.09 11.83 -15.97
CA PHE A 158 -11.37 10.96 -16.90
C PHE A 158 -11.89 9.53 -16.79
N LYS A 159 -12.53 9.06 -17.86
CA LYS A 159 -13.13 7.71 -17.95
C LYS A 159 -12.58 6.88 -19.11
N THR A 160 -11.54 7.38 -19.77
CA THR A 160 -10.96 6.75 -20.95
C THR A 160 -10.39 5.37 -20.59
N PRO A 161 -10.85 4.28 -21.20
CA PRO A 161 -10.35 2.96 -20.88
C PRO A 161 -8.87 2.85 -21.26
N PHE A 162 -8.08 2.23 -20.38
CA PHE A 162 -6.70 1.89 -20.66
C PHE A 162 -6.56 0.38 -20.66
N SER A 163 -6.14 -0.18 -21.79
CA SER A 163 -5.92 -1.61 -21.99
C SER A 163 -4.57 -1.80 -22.64
N SER A 164 -3.72 -2.62 -22.04
CA SER A 164 -2.34 -2.78 -22.47
C SER A 164 -1.88 -4.22 -22.31
N SER A 165 -0.86 -4.61 -23.07
CA SER A 165 -0.10 -5.82 -22.83
C SER A 165 1.17 -5.46 -22.07
N LEU A 166 1.40 -6.14 -20.94
CA LEU A 166 2.57 -5.97 -20.11
C LEU A 166 3.59 -7.07 -20.43
N LYS A 167 4.60 -6.73 -21.24
CA LYS A 167 5.67 -7.66 -21.59
C LYS A 167 6.89 -7.43 -20.71
N LYS A 168 7.56 -8.50 -20.31
CA LYS A 168 8.86 -8.40 -19.61
C LYS A 168 9.91 -7.83 -20.56
N GLY A 169 10.68 -6.86 -20.08
CA GLY A 169 11.80 -6.26 -20.80
C GLY A 169 13.04 -7.14 -20.79
N ALA A 170 14.13 -6.61 -21.37
CA ALA A 170 15.42 -7.31 -21.44
C ALA A 170 16.09 -7.49 -20.07
N THR A 171 15.85 -6.55 -19.14
CA THR A 171 16.41 -6.57 -17.78
C THR A 171 15.34 -6.98 -16.77
N LYS A 172 15.75 -7.66 -15.68
CA LYS A 172 14.84 -8.00 -14.58
C LYS A 172 14.27 -6.73 -13.94
N GLY A 173 12.94 -6.59 -13.98
CA GLY A 173 12.23 -5.41 -13.46
C GLY A 173 11.93 -4.35 -14.52
N ASP A 174 12.45 -4.50 -15.74
CA ASP A 174 12.03 -3.67 -16.86
C ASP A 174 10.78 -4.28 -17.48
N TYR A 175 9.87 -3.40 -17.90
CA TYR A 175 8.64 -3.80 -18.55
C TYR A 175 8.39 -2.95 -19.78
N LEU A 176 7.79 -3.56 -20.80
CA LEU A 176 7.29 -2.89 -21.98
C LEU A 176 5.76 -2.93 -21.95
N PHE A 177 5.16 -1.75 -21.88
CA PHE A 177 3.73 -1.57 -22.03
C PHE A 177 3.42 -1.18 -23.46
N VAL A 178 2.57 -1.95 -24.12
CA VAL A 178 1.99 -1.61 -25.43
C VAL A 178 0.49 -1.73 -25.33
N GLY A 179 -0.23 -0.63 -25.52
CA GLY A 179 -1.66 -0.59 -25.28
C GLY A 179 -2.36 0.56 -25.96
N ARG A 180 -3.64 0.71 -25.63
CA ARG A 180 -4.48 1.82 -26.07
C ARG A 180 -5.02 2.58 -24.87
N MET A 181 -4.98 3.89 -24.98
CA MET A 181 -5.64 4.82 -24.07
C MET A 181 -6.69 5.59 -24.87
N GLY A 182 -7.93 5.09 -24.86
CA GLY A 182 -8.95 5.59 -25.78
C GLY A 182 -8.59 5.27 -27.22
N GLU A 183 -8.49 6.29 -28.07
CA GLU A 183 -8.11 6.12 -29.48
C GLU A 183 -6.60 6.00 -29.69
N ASP A 184 -5.81 6.56 -28.77
CA ASP A 184 -4.37 6.64 -28.89
C ASP A 184 -3.69 5.31 -28.57
N ILE A 185 -2.72 4.94 -29.41
CA ILE A 185 -1.81 3.82 -29.16
C ILE A 185 -0.64 4.36 -28.34
N LEU A 186 -0.37 3.70 -27.21
CA LEU A 186 0.66 4.09 -26.28
C LEU A 186 1.67 2.96 -26.11
N GLU A 187 2.93 3.27 -26.35
CA GLU A 187 4.05 2.38 -26.09
C GLU A 187 4.98 3.04 -25.09
N MET A 188 5.24 2.35 -23.98
CA MET A 188 6.14 2.88 -22.95
C MET A 188 7.05 1.81 -22.39
N LYS A 189 8.34 2.14 -22.33
CA LYS A 189 9.35 1.32 -21.66
C LYS A 189 9.50 1.80 -20.22
N LEU A 190 9.27 0.88 -19.29
CA LEU A 190 9.37 1.07 -17.86
C LEU A 190 10.67 0.48 -17.35
N GLU A 191 11.43 1.31 -16.64
CA GLU A 191 12.65 0.91 -15.95
C GLU A 191 12.40 1.09 -14.45
N LYS A 192 12.52 0.00 -13.68
CA LYS A 192 12.30 0.06 -12.24
C LYS A 192 13.34 0.97 -11.62
N TYR A 193 12.92 1.91 -10.77
CA TYR A 193 13.87 2.69 -9.99
C TYR A 193 14.72 1.73 -9.17
N GLN A 194 16.02 1.70 -9.45
CA GLN A 194 16.97 1.05 -8.56
C GLN A 194 17.25 2.03 -7.42
N ASP A 195 16.84 1.68 -6.21
CA ASP A 195 17.37 2.35 -5.03
C ASP A 195 18.89 2.20 -5.08
N VAL A 196 19.57 3.33 -5.29
CA VAL A 196 21.01 3.42 -5.06
C VAL A 196 21.19 3.10 -3.58
N LYS A 197 21.73 1.92 -3.30
CA LYS A 197 22.09 1.46 -1.96
C LYS A 197 23.04 2.44 -1.28
#